data_AF-A0A7C3MYH8-F1
#
_entry.id   AF-A0A7C3MYH8-F1
#
_cell.length_a   1.000
_cell.length_b   1.000
_cell.length_c   1.000
_cell.angle_alpha   90.00
_cell.angle_beta   90.00
_cell.angle_gamma   90.00
#
_symmetry.space_group_name_H-M   'P 1'
#
loop_
_entity.id
_entity.type
_entity.pdbx_description
1 polymer ?
#
loop_
_entity_poly.entity_id
_entity_poly.type
_entity_poly.pdbx_seq_one_letter_code
_entity_poly.pdbx_strand_id
1 'polypeptide(L)'
;SLSMAAGWPCSPQMKKVKVQSSRFKVHGSKFKVYGSKFKVQRSGFTVQSSAFKVHGPELRVQSSRFKVQGFKRRAKMADAWLFRATHQVQGRKRIIHQYNTGLEFLRYGRVIFSGTGGSVTIDTEDEEIAFVCLNGTGTIGLEGRSYDLKKYDALYVPRESRVEVSSQGPFDLAECAAPASRKYPVQFVRFDEVLKNPNLVRKAGFEPYARTLHTLIGENNVQAARLLAGVTFSKDGNWTSWPPHDHSKEKEEIYLYIDMPYPNFSIHLNYWDYKNMEMVVPVWEGDAVAIKRGYHYNVASPGTVTGFLWMMAAIREEKDRVFTQVTVQPEFDGRFKLF
;
A
#
# COMPACT_ATOMS: atom_id res chain seq x y z
N SER A 1 13.54 68.29 24.26
CA SER A 1 13.09 67.18 25.12
C SER A 1 13.14 65.89 24.28
N LEU A 2 13.83 64.79 24.61
CA LEU A 2 14.36 64.27 25.90
C LEU A 2 13.25 64.16 26.97
N SER A 3 13.03 63.07 27.73
CA SER A 3 13.68 61.73 27.92
C SER A 3 12.82 60.98 28.98
N MET A 4 12.81 59.67 29.27
CA MET A 4 13.44 58.37 28.91
C MET A 4 12.48 57.29 29.53
N ALA A 5 12.55 55.95 29.44
CA ALA A 5 13.15 54.90 28.61
C ALA A 5 13.26 53.59 29.46
N ALA A 6 12.67 52.47 29.04
CA ALA A 6 12.91 51.06 29.47
C ALA A 6 12.01 50.14 28.60
N GLY A 7 12.33 48.92 28.15
CA GLY A 7 13.36 47.94 28.53
C GLY A 7 12.70 46.79 29.31
N TRP A 8 12.66 45.51 28.90
CA TRP A 8 13.53 44.66 28.04
C TRP A 8 12.72 43.64 27.20
N PRO A 9 13.33 42.96 26.19
CA PRO A 9 12.77 41.78 25.55
C PRO A 9 13.13 40.46 26.27
N CYS A 10 12.34 39.40 26.10
CA CYS A 10 12.73 38.04 26.48
C CYS A 10 12.18 36.99 25.48
N SER A 11 13.09 36.26 24.83
CA SER A 11 12.78 35.12 23.95
C SER A 11 13.42 33.84 24.48
N PRO A 12 12.75 32.67 24.39
CA PRO A 12 13.24 31.44 25.02
C PRO A 12 14.45 30.86 24.25
N GLN A 13 15.66 31.18 24.70
CA GLN A 13 16.88 30.60 24.15
C GLN A 13 16.95 29.07 24.38
N MET A 14 16.96 28.29 23.30
CA MET A 14 17.30 26.87 23.36
C MET A 14 18.76 26.69 23.81
N LYS A 15 18.98 26.28 25.06
CA LYS A 15 20.31 25.99 25.61
C LYS A 15 20.98 24.84 24.84
N LYS A 16 22.03 25.13 24.08
CA LYS A 16 22.91 24.14 23.45
C LYS A 16 23.76 23.43 24.51
N VAL A 17 23.24 22.35 25.10
CA VAL A 17 23.98 21.51 26.06
C VAL A 17 25.11 20.77 25.31
N LYS A 18 26.36 21.01 25.70
CA LYS A 18 27.58 20.49 25.04
C LYS A 18 28.35 19.56 25.98
N VAL A 19 27.95 18.29 26.05
CA VAL A 19 28.61 17.28 26.91
C VAL A 19 29.92 16.81 26.26
N GLN A 20 31.07 17.13 26.87
CA GLN A 20 32.39 16.81 26.32
C GLN A 20 32.93 15.43 26.69
N SER A 21 32.60 14.91 27.87
CA SER A 21 32.80 13.50 28.22
C SER A 21 31.88 13.10 29.37
N SER A 22 31.42 11.84 29.39
CA SER A 22 30.61 11.27 30.45
C SER A 22 30.61 9.74 30.36
N ARG A 23 30.38 9.07 31.50
CA ARG A 23 30.00 7.65 31.56
C ARG A 23 28.63 7.56 32.23
N PHE A 24 27.65 6.99 31.54
CA PHE A 24 26.33 6.75 32.07
C PHE A 24 26.04 5.24 32.11
N LYS A 25 25.65 4.73 33.27
CA LYS A 25 24.93 3.46 33.40
C LYS A 25 23.45 3.79 33.50
N VAL A 26 22.64 3.18 32.65
CA VAL A 26 21.17 3.26 32.72
C VAL A 26 20.64 1.84 32.86
N HIS A 27 19.68 1.65 33.77
CA HIS A 27 18.98 0.38 33.98
C HIS A 27 17.49 0.60 33.73
N GLY A 28 16.88 -0.28 32.93
CA GLY A 28 15.42 -0.36 32.73
C GLY A 28 14.69 0.95 32.45
N SER A 29 15.03 1.67 31.36
CA SER A 29 14.37 2.95 31.04
C SER A 29 13.83 3.00 29.60
N LYS A 30 12.61 3.53 29.42
CA LYS A 30 11.99 3.82 28.11
C LYS A 30 12.24 5.29 27.75
N PHE A 31 13.31 5.57 27.01
CA PHE A 31 13.65 6.94 26.59
C PHE A 31 13.16 7.21 25.16
N LYS A 32 12.60 8.40 24.93
CA LYS A 32 12.21 8.92 23.60
C LYS A 32 12.90 10.25 23.37
N VAL A 33 13.45 10.46 22.17
CA VAL A 33 14.03 11.74 21.75
C VAL A 33 13.34 12.21 20.48
N TYR A 34 12.94 13.48 20.46
CA TYR A 34 12.32 14.14 19.32
C TYR A 34 13.15 15.38 18.91
N GLY A 35 13.19 15.70 17.62
CA GLY A 35 13.62 17.01 17.08
C GLY A 35 15.06 17.48 17.31
N SER A 36 15.96 16.66 17.87
CA SER A 36 17.25 17.14 18.40
C SER A 36 18.47 16.78 17.54
N LYS A 37 19.22 17.78 17.05
CA LYS A 37 20.55 17.59 16.41
C LYS A 37 21.64 17.30 17.47
N PHE A 38 21.67 16.07 17.97
CA PHE A 38 22.58 15.62 19.01
C PHE A 38 23.93 15.16 18.42
N LYS A 39 25.05 15.73 18.89
CA LYS A 39 26.41 15.38 18.43
C LYS A 39 27.29 14.96 19.61
N VAL A 40 27.59 13.67 19.69
CA VAL A 40 28.40 13.07 20.76
C VAL A 40 29.83 12.85 20.27
N GLN A 41 30.81 13.22 21.08
CA GLN A 41 32.22 12.92 20.86
C GLN A 41 32.75 12.17 22.09
N ARG A 42 33.26 10.94 21.89
CA ARG A 42 33.92 10.09 22.90
C ARG A 42 33.13 9.88 24.21
N SER A 43 32.08 9.05 24.16
CA SER A 43 31.33 8.59 25.34
C SER A 43 31.41 7.08 25.53
N GLY A 44 31.37 6.63 26.79
CA GLY A 44 31.18 5.21 27.14
C GLY A 44 29.76 4.97 27.66
N PHE A 45 28.95 4.24 26.90
CA PHE A 45 27.59 3.84 27.28
C PHE A 45 27.51 2.33 27.50
N THR A 46 26.92 1.93 28.62
CA THR A 46 26.50 0.53 28.87
C THR A 46 25.00 0.54 29.13
N VAL A 47 24.24 -0.03 28.19
CA VAL A 47 22.78 -0.12 28.27
C VAL A 47 22.41 -1.59 28.45
N GLN A 48 21.81 -1.90 29.60
CA GLN A 48 21.22 -3.21 29.86
C GLN A 48 19.69 -3.10 29.78
N SER A 49 19.06 -4.13 29.22
CA SER A 49 17.59 -4.37 29.23
C SER A 49 16.70 -3.12 29.01
N SER A 50 16.97 -2.34 27.96
CA SER A 50 16.20 -1.14 27.62
C SER A 50 15.79 -1.11 26.14
N ALA A 51 14.65 -0.46 25.83
CA ALA A 51 14.11 -0.33 24.48
C ALA A 51 14.24 1.11 23.98
N PHE A 52 14.84 1.29 22.80
CA PHE A 52 15.20 2.60 22.23
C PHE A 52 14.50 2.81 20.88
N LYS A 53 13.99 4.04 20.65
CA LYS A 53 13.47 4.50 19.36
C LYS A 53 13.96 5.92 19.11
N VAL A 54 14.36 6.20 17.85
CA VAL A 54 14.77 7.53 17.37
C VAL A 54 13.90 7.87 16.17
N HIS A 55 13.41 9.11 16.12
CA HIS A 55 12.71 9.66 14.96
C HIS A 55 13.33 11.02 14.61
N GLY A 56 14.06 11.10 13.51
CA GLY A 56 14.79 12.27 13.04
C GLY A 56 15.84 11.92 11.97
N PRO A 57 16.26 12.88 11.11
CA PRO A 57 16.98 12.57 9.87
C PRO A 57 18.48 12.28 10.00
N GLU A 58 19.15 12.62 11.12
CA GLU A 58 20.57 12.33 11.31
C GLU A 58 20.94 11.96 12.75
N LEU A 59 21.72 10.89 12.90
CA LEU A 59 22.48 10.57 14.11
C LEU A 59 23.93 10.23 13.72
N ARG A 60 24.86 11.18 13.90
CA ARG A 60 26.29 10.97 13.60
C ARG A 60 27.09 10.66 14.87
N VAL A 61 27.55 9.43 15.01
CA VAL A 61 28.41 8.97 16.12
C VAL A 61 29.86 8.83 15.64
N GLN A 62 30.80 9.57 16.24
CA GLN A 62 32.23 9.46 15.92
C GLN A 62 33.02 8.89 17.12
N SER A 63 33.57 7.69 16.94
CA SER A 63 34.35 6.92 17.92
C SER A 63 33.62 6.65 19.25
N SER A 64 33.02 5.46 19.40
CA SER A 64 32.41 5.00 20.66
C SER A 64 32.47 3.47 20.76
N ARG A 65 32.96 2.94 21.88
CA ARG A 65 33.00 1.49 22.15
C ARG A 65 31.64 1.03 22.68
N PHE A 66 30.72 0.71 21.78
CA PHE A 66 29.40 0.19 22.14
C PHE A 66 29.45 -1.34 22.30
N LYS A 67 29.11 -1.85 23.48
CA LYS A 67 28.95 -3.30 23.72
C LYS A 67 27.47 -3.61 23.99
N VAL A 68 26.82 -4.27 23.04
CA VAL A 68 25.50 -4.90 23.25
C VAL A 68 25.74 -6.36 23.64
N GLN A 69 25.32 -6.76 24.83
CA GLN A 69 25.24 -8.17 25.21
C GLN A 69 23.77 -8.61 25.24
N GLY A 70 23.48 -9.77 24.63
CA GLY A 70 22.28 -10.55 24.94
C GLY A 70 20.93 -10.00 24.45
N PHE A 71 20.82 -9.47 23.23
CA PHE A 71 19.52 -9.13 22.65
C PHE A 71 19.02 -10.22 21.69
N LYS A 72 18.53 -11.37 22.24
CA LYS A 72 17.82 -12.41 21.46
C LYS A 72 16.45 -11.90 20.99
N ARG A 73 16.44 -10.99 20.01
CA ARG A 73 15.22 -10.58 19.32
C ARG A 73 14.83 -11.69 18.35
N ARG A 74 13.77 -12.45 18.67
CA ARG A 74 12.84 -12.83 17.60
C ARG A 74 12.29 -11.52 17.05
N ALA A 75 12.77 -11.12 15.88
CA ALA A 75 12.14 -10.02 15.18
C ALA A 75 10.77 -10.51 14.70
N LYS A 76 9.70 -10.19 15.45
CA LYS A 76 8.45 -9.87 14.77
C LYS A 76 8.82 -8.74 13.80
N MET A 77 8.75 -9.01 12.50
CA MET A 77 8.91 -7.97 11.50
C MET A 77 7.83 -6.90 11.77
N ALA A 78 8.14 -5.65 11.47
CA ALA A 78 7.17 -4.59 11.69
C ALA A 78 5.95 -4.84 10.80
N ASP A 79 4.76 -4.79 11.39
CA ASP A 79 3.49 -4.70 10.68
C ASP A 79 3.52 -3.54 9.69
N ALA A 80 3.85 -3.83 8.44
CA ALA A 80 3.85 -2.86 7.38
C ALA A 80 2.42 -2.62 6.91
N TRP A 81 2.16 -1.39 6.47
CA TRP A 81 0.88 -0.95 5.90
C TRP A 81 1.05 -0.20 4.59
N LEU A 82 2.26 0.30 4.31
CA LEU A 82 2.58 1.18 3.18
C LEU A 82 3.93 0.78 2.59
N PHE A 83 3.93 0.49 1.30
CA PHE A 83 5.06 -0.02 0.53
C PHE A 83 5.34 0.97 -0.60
N ARG A 84 6.49 1.66 -0.54
CA ARG A 84 6.77 2.80 -1.42
C ARG A 84 7.30 2.39 -2.79
N ALA A 85 6.88 3.11 -3.83
CA ALA A 85 7.43 3.08 -5.19
C ALA A 85 7.68 1.66 -5.73
N THR A 86 6.70 0.77 -5.57
CA THR A 86 6.82 -0.66 -5.91
C THR A 86 7.08 -0.92 -7.40
N HIS A 87 6.73 0.05 -8.26
CA HIS A 87 7.03 0.09 -9.69
C HIS A 87 8.55 0.11 -10.02
N GLN A 88 9.42 0.46 -9.06
CA GLN A 88 10.87 0.62 -9.30
C GLN A 88 11.65 -0.70 -9.17
N VAL A 89 11.03 -1.76 -8.64
CA VAL A 89 11.75 -3.00 -8.30
C VAL A 89 11.69 -4.00 -9.46
N GLN A 90 12.83 -4.18 -10.14
CA GLN A 90 12.95 -5.03 -11.33
C GLN A 90 12.73 -6.53 -11.06
N GLY A 91 12.22 -7.24 -12.08
CA GLY A 91 11.89 -8.66 -12.05
C GLY A 91 10.58 -8.96 -11.32
N ARG A 92 10.32 -10.24 -11.03
CA ARG A 92 9.21 -10.65 -10.14
C ARG A 92 9.55 -10.41 -8.67
N LYS A 93 8.63 -9.82 -7.91
CA LYS A 93 8.66 -9.72 -6.44
C LYS A 93 7.25 -9.89 -5.86
N ARG A 94 7.09 -10.79 -4.89
CA ARG A 94 5.98 -10.78 -3.92
C ARG A 94 6.33 -9.73 -2.85
N ILE A 95 5.46 -8.74 -2.65
CA ILE A 95 5.73 -7.50 -1.89
C ILE A 95 4.90 -7.47 -0.60
N ILE A 96 3.61 -7.77 -0.68
CA ILE A 96 2.70 -7.91 0.45
C ILE A 96 2.37 -9.40 0.65
N HIS A 97 2.51 -9.86 1.89
CA HIS A 97 2.21 -11.22 2.33
C HIS A 97 1.88 -11.23 3.83
N GLN A 98 1.12 -12.22 4.29
CA GLN A 98 0.82 -12.49 5.71
C GLN A 98 2.01 -12.25 6.68
N TYR A 99 3.25 -12.60 6.34
CA TYR A 99 4.40 -12.42 7.23
C TYR A 99 4.87 -10.97 7.42
N ASN A 100 4.44 -10.01 6.57
CA ASN A 100 4.81 -8.59 6.66
C ASN A 100 3.62 -7.63 6.82
N THR A 101 2.40 -8.03 6.46
CA THR A 101 1.17 -7.27 6.72
C THR A 101 0.21 -7.91 7.71
N GLY A 102 0.29 -9.22 7.95
CA GLY A 102 -0.74 -9.94 8.69
C GLY A 102 -2.03 -10.21 7.92
N LEU A 103 -2.12 -9.82 6.63
CA LEU A 103 -3.24 -10.22 5.77
C LEU A 103 -3.20 -11.74 5.55
N GLU A 104 -4.25 -12.44 5.91
CA GLU A 104 -4.31 -13.91 5.93
C GLU A 104 -4.36 -14.49 4.52
N PHE A 105 -5.17 -13.94 3.63
CA PHE A 105 -5.43 -14.47 2.29
C PHE A 105 -4.77 -13.65 1.20
N LEU A 106 -4.96 -12.33 1.21
CA LEU A 106 -4.56 -11.47 0.10
C LEU A 106 -3.03 -11.30 0.03
N ARG A 107 -2.52 -11.33 -1.20
CA ARG A 107 -1.14 -11.08 -1.58
C ARG A 107 -1.07 -10.05 -2.69
N TYR A 108 0.04 -9.33 -2.73
CA TYR A 108 0.37 -8.48 -3.86
C TYR A 108 1.85 -8.61 -4.21
N GLY A 109 2.14 -8.68 -5.50
CA GLY A 109 3.46 -8.55 -6.09
C GLY A 109 3.43 -7.79 -7.42
N ARG A 110 4.59 -7.64 -8.04
CA ARG A 110 4.73 -7.16 -9.43
C ARG A 110 5.73 -8.01 -10.20
N VAL A 111 5.58 -8.03 -11.51
CA VAL A 111 6.63 -8.37 -12.48
C VAL A 111 6.97 -7.10 -13.25
N ILE A 112 8.20 -6.61 -13.11
CA ILE A 112 8.70 -5.46 -13.88
C ILE A 112 9.79 -5.93 -14.85
N PHE A 113 9.61 -5.63 -16.13
CA PHE A 113 10.68 -5.66 -17.14
C PHE A 113 10.94 -4.23 -17.65
N SER A 114 12.18 -3.95 -18.07
CA SER A 114 12.60 -2.66 -18.61
C SER A 114 13.64 -2.84 -19.71
N GLY A 115 13.95 -1.77 -20.44
CA GLY A 115 14.88 -1.83 -21.57
C GLY A 115 14.38 -2.79 -22.66
N THR A 116 15.12 -3.86 -22.91
CA THR A 116 14.82 -4.91 -23.90
C THR A 116 13.80 -5.95 -23.43
N GLY A 117 13.18 -5.78 -22.26
CA GLY A 117 12.21 -6.74 -21.72
C GLY A 117 12.86 -7.91 -20.99
N GLY A 118 12.25 -9.09 -21.09
CA GLY A 118 12.67 -10.30 -20.38
C GLY A 118 11.55 -11.34 -20.24
N SER A 119 11.81 -12.41 -19.48
CA SER A 119 10.79 -13.39 -19.11
C SER A 119 10.96 -13.92 -17.68
N VAL A 120 9.90 -14.52 -17.13
CA VAL A 120 9.90 -15.22 -15.85
C VAL A 120 8.84 -16.33 -15.83
N THR A 121 9.21 -17.52 -15.38
CA THR A 121 8.26 -18.59 -15.09
C THR A 121 7.66 -18.41 -13.70
N ILE A 122 6.37 -18.63 -13.56
CA ILE A 122 5.62 -18.57 -12.31
C ILE A 122 4.81 -19.85 -12.17
N ASP A 123 5.11 -20.63 -11.14
CA ASP A 123 4.23 -21.69 -10.66
C ASP A 123 3.28 -21.07 -9.61
N THR A 124 1.99 -21.39 -9.67
CA THR A 124 0.95 -20.80 -8.79
C THR A 124 0.73 -21.58 -7.49
N GLU A 125 1.26 -22.80 -7.39
CA GLU A 125 1.16 -23.67 -6.21
C GLU A 125 -0.30 -23.84 -5.74
N ASP A 126 -0.67 -23.38 -4.55
CA ASP A 126 -2.05 -23.38 -4.03
C ASP A 126 -2.78 -22.03 -4.17
N GLU A 127 -2.11 -20.99 -4.68
CA GLU A 127 -2.69 -19.65 -4.90
C GLU A 127 -3.40 -19.54 -6.26
N GLU A 128 -4.57 -18.91 -6.29
CA GLU A 128 -5.08 -18.29 -7.52
C GLU A 128 -4.42 -16.92 -7.71
N ILE A 129 -4.22 -16.52 -8.97
CA ILE A 129 -3.54 -15.27 -9.35
C ILE A 129 -4.35 -14.51 -10.39
N ALA A 130 -4.62 -13.24 -10.13
CA ALA A 130 -5.04 -12.25 -11.11
C ALA A 130 -3.86 -11.35 -11.49
N PHE A 131 -3.38 -11.50 -12.72
CA PHE A 131 -2.41 -10.57 -13.31
C PHE A 131 -3.16 -9.39 -13.94
N VAL A 132 -2.66 -8.16 -13.75
CA VAL A 132 -3.21 -6.94 -14.37
C VAL A 132 -2.08 -6.12 -14.98
N CYS A 133 -2.14 -5.84 -16.28
CA CYS A 133 -1.15 -5.00 -16.95
C CYS A 133 -1.34 -3.53 -16.56
N LEU A 134 -0.30 -2.89 -16.07
CA LEU A 134 -0.30 -1.48 -15.66
C LEU A 134 0.42 -0.57 -16.66
N ASN A 135 1.47 -1.07 -17.32
CA ASN A 135 2.18 -0.33 -18.36
C ASN A 135 2.85 -1.26 -19.37
N GLY A 136 3.03 -0.76 -20.60
CA GLY A 136 3.64 -1.48 -21.70
C GLY A 136 2.76 -2.58 -22.29
N THR A 137 3.40 -3.58 -22.88
CA THR A 137 2.77 -4.79 -23.44
C THR A 137 3.63 -6.01 -23.13
N GLY A 138 3.00 -7.18 -23.12
CA GLY A 138 3.66 -8.45 -22.87
C GLY A 138 2.70 -9.62 -23.05
N THR A 139 3.25 -10.83 -23.03
CA THR A 139 2.53 -12.08 -23.27
C THR A 139 2.63 -12.97 -22.04
N ILE A 140 1.51 -13.59 -21.66
CA ILE A 140 1.50 -14.68 -20.66
C ILE A 140 1.15 -15.97 -21.40
N GLY A 141 2.05 -16.96 -21.34
CA GLY A 141 1.87 -18.30 -21.89
C GLY A 141 1.48 -19.32 -20.81
N LEU A 142 0.43 -20.11 -21.04
CA LEU A 142 0.05 -21.25 -20.21
C LEU A 142 -0.84 -22.24 -20.98
N GLU A 143 -0.78 -23.52 -20.63
CA GLU A 143 -1.62 -24.59 -21.22
C GLU A 143 -1.59 -24.64 -22.78
N GLY A 144 -0.45 -24.27 -23.38
CA GLY A 144 -0.28 -24.20 -24.84
C GLY A 144 -0.93 -22.98 -25.50
N ARG A 145 -1.42 -22.02 -24.73
CA ARG A 145 -2.03 -20.76 -25.19
C ARG A 145 -1.17 -19.57 -24.79
N SER A 146 -1.18 -18.54 -25.63
CA SER A 146 -0.60 -17.23 -25.33
C SER A 146 -1.69 -16.16 -25.21
N TYR A 147 -1.54 -15.29 -24.23
CA TYR A 147 -2.44 -14.17 -23.96
C TYR A 147 -1.65 -12.87 -24.04
N ASP A 148 -1.90 -12.06 -25.06
CA ASP A 148 -1.23 -10.76 -25.25
C ASP A 148 -2.00 -9.64 -24.54
N LEU A 149 -1.33 -9.04 -23.54
CA LEU A 149 -1.86 -7.99 -22.69
C LEU A 149 -1.33 -6.61 -23.10
N LYS A 150 -2.25 -5.65 -23.15
CA LYS A 150 -1.96 -4.22 -23.06
C LYS A 150 -2.49 -3.65 -21.74
N LYS A 151 -2.21 -2.38 -21.46
CA LYS A 151 -2.64 -1.68 -20.24
C LYS A 151 -4.12 -1.94 -19.89
N TYR A 152 -4.32 -2.37 -18.64
CA TYR A 152 -5.57 -2.78 -17.98
C TYR A 152 -6.27 -4.03 -18.53
N ASP A 153 -5.70 -4.75 -19.51
CA ASP A 153 -6.05 -6.16 -19.70
C ASP A 153 -5.63 -6.96 -18.45
N ALA A 154 -6.47 -7.92 -18.06
CA ALA A 154 -6.26 -8.76 -16.88
C ALA A 154 -6.42 -10.24 -17.21
N LEU A 155 -5.59 -11.10 -16.61
CA LEU A 155 -5.64 -12.55 -16.78
C LEU A 155 -5.77 -13.23 -15.41
N TYR A 156 -6.89 -13.94 -15.21
CA TYR A 156 -7.06 -14.86 -14.10
C TYR A 156 -6.44 -16.21 -14.44
N VAL A 157 -5.57 -16.67 -13.55
CA VAL A 157 -4.86 -17.94 -13.57
C VAL A 157 -5.16 -18.68 -12.26
N PRO A 158 -5.60 -19.94 -12.30
CA PRO A 158 -5.95 -20.67 -11.09
C PRO A 158 -4.73 -21.28 -10.37
N ARG A 159 -4.99 -21.85 -9.19
CA ARG A 159 -4.04 -22.74 -8.49
C ARG A 159 -3.59 -23.93 -9.36
N GLU A 160 -2.45 -24.51 -9.02
CA GLU A 160 -1.85 -25.66 -9.71
C GLU A 160 -1.60 -25.39 -11.21
N SER A 161 -1.10 -24.20 -11.54
CA SER A 161 -0.75 -23.78 -12.90
C SER A 161 0.71 -23.33 -13.00
N ARG A 162 1.33 -23.60 -14.15
CA ARG A 162 2.60 -22.99 -14.57
C ARG A 162 2.32 -21.98 -15.67
N VAL A 163 2.85 -20.77 -15.52
CA VAL A 163 2.77 -19.72 -16.53
C VAL A 163 4.14 -19.14 -16.86
N GLU A 164 4.33 -18.69 -18.09
CA GLU A 164 5.50 -17.94 -18.52
C GLU A 164 5.09 -16.51 -18.87
N VAL A 165 5.60 -15.53 -18.15
CA VAL A 165 5.36 -14.10 -18.39
C VAL A 165 6.55 -13.55 -19.17
N SER A 166 6.32 -12.88 -20.30
CA SER A 166 7.41 -12.32 -21.14
C SER A 166 7.06 -10.97 -21.79
N SER A 167 8.08 -10.21 -22.16
CA SER A 167 7.96 -9.03 -23.03
C SER A 167 9.27 -8.75 -23.78
N GLN A 168 9.17 -8.07 -24.92
CA GLN A 168 10.30 -7.56 -25.72
C GLN A 168 10.63 -6.08 -25.39
N GLY A 169 10.04 -5.53 -24.33
CA GLY A 169 10.27 -4.14 -23.91
C GLY A 169 9.83 -3.88 -22.46
N PRO A 170 9.62 -2.61 -22.07
CA PRO A 170 9.09 -2.27 -20.76
C PRO A 170 7.71 -2.90 -20.53
N PHE A 171 7.54 -3.55 -19.39
CA PHE A 171 6.29 -4.22 -19.01
C PHE A 171 6.13 -4.17 -17.49
N ASP A 172 4.96 -3.73 -17.04
CA ASP A 172 4.62 -3.59 -15.62
C ASP A 172 3.33 -4.35 -15.36
N LEU A 173 3.44 -5.46 -14.63
CA LEU A 173 2.34 -6.39 -14.38
C LEU A 173 2.12 -6.50 -12.87
N ALA A 174 0.97 -6.06 -12.38
CA ALA A 174 0.55 -6.34 -11.02
C ALA A 174 0.15 -7.81 -10.88
N GLU A 175 0.53 -8.42 -9.75
CA GLU A 175 0.23 -9.81 -9.40
C GLU A 175 -0.58 -9.81 -8.09
N CYS A 176 -1.90 -9.86 -8.21
CA CYS A 176 -2.82 -10.07 -7.11
C CYS A 176 -2.99 -11.58 -6.90
N ALA A 177 -2.79 -12.11 -5.69
CA ALA A 177 -2.89 -13.55 -5.44
C ALA A 177 -3.56 -13.86 -4.09
N ALA A 178 -4.14 -15.05 -3.95
CA ALA A 178 -4.67 -15.57 -2.69
C ALA A 178 -4.75 -17.11 -2.71
N PRO A 179 -4.60 -17.82 -1.58
CA PRO A 179 -4.83 -19.26 -1.50
C PRO A 179 -6.26 -19.63 -1.91
N ALA A 180 -6.42 -20.69 -2.71
CA ALA A 180 -7.72 -21.17 -3.17
C ALA A 180 -7.89 -22.67 -2.89
N SER A 181 -9.08 -23.10 -2.50
CA SER A 181 -9.39 -24.54 -2.35
C SER A 181 -9.80 -25.21 -3.66
N ARG A 182 -10.23 -24.43 -4.67
CA ARG A 182 -10.81 -24.91 -5.93
C ARG A 182 -10.01 -24.40 -7.14
N LYS A 183 -9.98 -25.21 -8.22
CA LYS A 183 -9.41 -24.81 -9.52
C LYS A 183 -10.52 -24.33 -10.46
N TYR A 184 -10.42 -23.08 -10.92
CA TYR A 184 -11.34 -22.44 -11.88
C TYR A 184 -10.69 -22.33 -13.27
N PRO A 185 -11.44 -22.08 -14.36
CA PRO A 185 -10.84 -21.93 -15.69
C PRO A 185 -9.96 -20.68 -15.80
N VAL A 186 -8.93 -20.75 -16.65
CA VAL A 186 -8.16 -19.57 -17.09
C VAL A 186 -9.08 -18.60 -17.83
N GLN A 187 -9.14 -17.35 -17.39
CA GLN A 187 -10.09 -16.34 -17.91
C GLN A 187 -9.35 -15.04 -18.21
N PHE A 188 -9.43 -14.59 -19.46
CA PHE A 188 -8.81 -13.36 -19.93
C PHE A 188 -9.85 -12.27 -20.12
N VAL A 189 -9.59 -11.08 -19.58
CA VAL A 189 -10.50 -9.94 -19.55
C VAL A 189 -9.81 -8.76 -20.22
N ARG A 190 -10.28 -8.39 -21.42
CA ARG A 190 -9.74 -7.22 -22.13
C ARG A 190 -10.37 -5.92 -21.61
N PHE A 191 -9.57 -4.89 -21.43
CA PHE A 191 -10.08 -3.60 -20.94
C PHE A 191 -11.06 -2.96 -21.93
N ASP A 192 -10.84 -3.14 -23.23
CA ASP A 192 -11.75 -2.68 -24.29
C ASP A 192 -13.13 -3.35 -24.24
N GLU A 193 -13.27 -4.49 -23.58
CA GLU A 193 -14.53 -5.21 -23.39
C GLU A 193 -15.19 -4.78 -22.07
N VAL A 194 -14.41 -4.59 -21.01
CA VAL A 194 -14.83 -3.94 -19.76
C VAL A 194 -15.44 -2.58 -20.05
N LEU A 195 -14.76 -1.71 -20.81
CA LEU A 195 -15.22 -0.37 -21.17
C LEU A 195 -16.53 -0.34 -21.98
N LYS A 196 -16.88 -1.44 -22.66
CA LYS A 196 -18.14 -1.58 -23.42
C LYS A 196 -19.27 -2.18 -22.57
N ASN A 197 -18.96 -2.74 -21.40
CA ASN A 197 -19.93 -3.43 -20.55
C ASN A 197 -20.38 -2.53 -19.38
N PRO A 198 -21.62 -1.97 -19.41
CA PRO A 198 -22.09 -1.07 -18.36
C PRO A 198 -22.26 -1.74 -16.99
N ASN A 199 -22.26 -3.08 -16.92
CA ASN A 199 -22.28 -3.80 -15.64
C ASN A 199 -20.89 -3.83 -14.96
N LEU A 200 -19.82 -3.56 -15.71
CA LEU A 200 -18.43 -3.55 -15.21
C LEU A 200 -17.87 -2.13 -15.06
N VAL A 201 -18.48 -1.11 -15.68
CA VAL A 201 -18.11 0.31 -15.51
C VAL A 201 -19.15 1.03 -14.65
N ARG A 202 -18.80 1.35 -13.40
CA ARG A 202 -19.69 2.10 -12.49
C ARG A 202 -19.19 3.52 -12.27
N LYS A 203 -20.02 4.51 -12.62
CA LYS A 203 -19.84 5.90 -12.16
C LYS A 203 -20.50 6.04 -10.79
N ALA A 204 -19.74 6.43 -9.78
CA ALA A 204 -20.21 6.49 -8.39
C ALA A 204 -19.93 7.87 -7.77
N GLY A 205 -20.85 8.31 -6.90
CA GLY A 205 -20.78 9.61 -6.25
C GLY A 205 -21.07 10.81 -7.17
N PHE A 206 -20.96 12.00 -6.59
CA PHE A 206 -21.06 13.31 -7.24
C PHE A 206 -20.02 14.24 -6.60
N GLU A 207 -19.86 15.50 -7.03
CA GLU A 207 -18.78 16.36 -6.47
C GLU A 207 -18.95 16.57 -4.94
N PRO A 208 -17.88 16.51 -4.14
CA PRO A 208 -16.46 16.38 -4.50
C PRO A 208 -15.91 14.94 -4.41
N TYR A 209 -16.72 13.91 -4.68
CA TYR A 209 -16.35 12.49 -4.55
C TYR A 209 -16.76 11.61 -5.76
N ALA A 210 -16.99 12.25 -6.91
CA ALA A 210 -17.32 11.59 -8.17
C ALA A 210 -16.11 10.82 -8.73
N ARG A 211 -16.33 9.56 -9.12
CA ARG A 211 -15.31 8.63 -9.62
C ARG A 211 -15.89 7.57 -10.55
N THR A 212 -15.04 6.92 -11.34
CA THR A 212 -15.41 5.78 -12.20
C THR A 212 -14.61 4.54 -11.80
N LEU A 213 -15.30 3.43 -11.57
CA LEU A 213 -14.75 2.13 -11.22
C LEU A 213 -14.88 1.18 -12.42
N HIS A 214 -13.84 0.40 -12.69
CA HIS A 214 -13.81 -0.59 -13.76
C HIS A 214 -13.47 -1.96 -13.17
N THR A 215 -14.45 -2.86 -13.13
CA THR A 215 -14.30 -4.21 -12.57
C THR A 215 -13.60 -5.10 -13.58
N LEU A 216 -12.39 -5.58 -13.24
CA LEU A 216 -11.61 -6.49 -14.08
C LEU A 216 -11.92 -7.93 -13.67
N ILE A 217 -11.74 -8.24 -12.39
CA ILE A 217 -12.05 -9.53 -11.77
C ILE A 217 -13.21 -9.29 -10.80
N GLY A 218 -14.42 -9.65 -11.20
CA GLY A 218 -15.66 -9.46 -10.44
C GLY A 218 -16.45 -10.75 -10.27
N GLU A 219 -17.44 -10.70 -9.38
CA GLU A 219 -18.33 -11.84 -9.09
C GLU A 219 -19.22 -12.23 -10.28
N ASN A 220 -19.52 -11.27 -11.16
CA ASN A 220 -20.44 -11.44 -12.30
C ASN A 220 -19.72 -11.63 -13.66
N ASN A 221 -18.38 -11.63 -13.71
CA ASN A 221 -17.63 -11.80 -14.97
C ASN A 221 -16.43 -12.75 -14.92
N VAL A 222 -15.89 -13.08 -13.74
CA VAL A 222 -14.78 -14.04 -13.59
C VAL A 222 -15.10 -15.02 -12.48
N GLN A 223 -14.96 -16.31 -12.75
CA GLN A 223 -15.01 -17.38 -11.76
C GLN A 223 -13.66 -17.44 -11.03
N ALA A 224 -13.67 -17.19 -9.72
CA ALA A 224 -12.49 -17.25 -8.85
C ALA A 224 -12.95 -17.56 -7.42
N ALA A 225 -12.06 -18.12 -6.59
CA ALA A 225 -12.37 -18.53 -5.22
C ALA A 225 -12.56 -17.32 -4.29
N ARG A 226 -11.65 -16.36 -4.35
CA ARG A 226 -11.56 -15.21 -3.44
C ARG A 226 -11.39 -13.88 -4.16
N LEU A 227 -10.64 -13.87 -5.26
CA LEU A 227 -10.12 -12.63 -5.83
C LEU A 227 -11.22 -11.75 -6.45
N LEU A 228 -11.17 -10.48 -6.09
CA LEU A 228 -11.84 -9.36 -6.75
C LEU A 228 -10.78 -8.29 -7.04
N ALA A 229 -10.81 -7.67 -8.22
CA ALA A 229 -9.86 -6.64 -8.60
C ALA A 229 -10.41 -5.70 -9.68
N GLY A 230 -9.97 -4.43 -9.65
CA GLY A 230 -10.36 -3.45 -10.66
C GLY A 230 -9.66 -2.12 -10.49
N VAL A 231 -9.85 -1.22 -11.46
CA VAL A 231 -9.19 0.10 -11.48
C VAL A 231 -10.21 1.23 -11.30
N THR A 232 -9.94 2.10 -10.33
CA THR A 232 -10.79 3.25 -10.00
C THR A 232 -10.03 4.55 -10.26
N PHE A 233 -10.72 5.50 -10.89
CA PHE A 233 -10.22 6.84 -11.18
C PHE A 233 -11.20 7.90 -10.65
N SER A 234 -10.69 8.86 -9.88
CA SER A 234 -11.46 10.04 -9.47
C SER A 234 -11.73 11.01 -10.63
N LYS A 235 -12.50 12.07 -10.40
CA LYS A 235 -12.25 13.34 -11.12
C LYS A 235 -11.09 14.10 -10.46
N ASP A 236 -10.62 15.16 -11.12
CA ASP A 236 -9.61 16.06 -10.55
C ASP A 236 -9.99 16.54 -9.13
N GLY A 237 -9.05 16.46 -8.18
CA GLY A 237 -9.20 16.94 -6.80
C GLY A 237 -10.17 16.17 -5.90
N ASN A 238 -10.85 15.14 -6.43
CA ASN A 238 -11.94 14.48 -5.72
C ASN A 238 -11.49 13.44 -4.69
N TRP A 239 -12.39 13.18 -3.73
CA TRP A 239 -12.33 12.05 -2.81
C TRP A 239 -12.72 10.74 -3.53
N THR A 240 -12.13 9.62 -3.12
CA THR A 240 -12.57 8.28 -3.54
C THR A 240 -12.79 7.35 -2.35
N SER A 241 -13.51 6.25 -2.57
CA SER A 241 -13.98 5.34 -1.52
C SER A 241 -14.81 6.03 -0.41
N TRP A 242 -15.47 7.15 -0.77
CA TRP A 242 -16.37 7.92 0.08
C TRP A 242 -17.85 7.57 -0.19
N PRO A 243 -18.73 7.47 0.83
CA PRO A 243 -18.44 7.61 2.26
C PRO A 243 -17.54 6.49 2.82
N PRO A 244 -16.88 6.72 3.96
CA PRO A 244 -15.96 5.74 4.55
C PRO A 244 -16.69 4.43 4.84
N HIS A 245 -16.06 3.29 4.55
CA HIS A 245 -16.68 1.97 4.71
C HIS A 245 -15.65 0.91 5.11
N ASP A 246 -16.13 -0.14 5.78
CA ASP A 246 -15.35 -1.29 6.26
C ASP A 246 -16.00 -2.59 5.81
N HIS A 247 -15.19 -3.58 5.43
CA HIS A 247 -15.62 -4.93 5.03
C HIS A 247 -14.69 -6.00 5.60
N SER A 248 -13.93 -5.68 6.65
CA SER A 248 -12.86 -6.54 7.20
C SER A 248 -13.32 -7.84 7.87
N LYS A 249 -14.63 -8.09 7.95
CA LYS A 249 -15.20 -9.40 8.33
C LYS A 249 -15.45 -10.31 7.12
N GLU A 250 -15.42 -9.74 5.91
CA GLU A 250 -15.78 -10.39 4.64
C GLU A 250 -14.60 -10.43 3.67
N LYS A 251 -13.82 -9.35 3.55
CA LYS A 251 -12.77 -9.16 2.54
C LYS A 251 -11.57 -8.40 3.11
N GLU A 252 -10.38 -8.83 2.74
CA GLU A 252 -9.13 -8.07 2.86
C GLU A 252 -8.93 -7.19 1.63
N GLU A 253 -8.27 -6.03 1.74
CA GLU A 253 -8.00 -5.14 0.59
C GLU A 253 -6.56 -4.57 0.55
N ILE A 254 -6.06 -4.34 -0.66
CA ILE A 254 -4.86 -3.57 -0.97
C ILE A 254 -5.19 -2.55 -2.07
N TYR A 255 -4.82 -1.28 -1.85
CA TYR A 255 -4.77 -0.27 -2.92
C TYR A 255 -3.35 -0.15 -3.45
N LEU A 256 -3.22 -0.20 -4.78
CA LEU A 256 -2.00 0.13 -5.50
C LEU A 256 -2.25 1.37 -6.35
N TYR A 257 -1.62 2.48 -5.97
CA TYR A 257 -1.77 3.76 -6.66
C TYR A 257 -1.06 3.74 -8.02
N ILE A 258 -1.72 4.26 -9.05
CA ILE A 258 -1.31 4.20 -10.46
C ILE A 258 -1.83 5.42 -11.24
N ASP A 259 -1.20 5.74 -12.37
CA ASP A 259 -1.53 6.89 -13.22
C ASP A 259 -1.54 8.24 -12.48
N MET A 260 -0.68 8.37 -11.47
CA MET A 260 -0.44 9.62 -10.72
C MET A 260 0.99 10.14 -10.98
N PRO A 261 1.29 10.63 -12.20
CA PRO A 261 2.65 11.06 -12.57
C PRO A 261 3.14 12.21 -11.69
N TYR A 262 4.41 12.13 -11.26
CA TYR A 262 5.06 13.15 -10.43
C TYR A 262 4.89 14.57 -11.04
N PRO A 263 4.51 15.60 -10.25
CA PRO A 263 4.48 15.66 -8.78
C PRO A 263 3.17 15.22 -8.12
N ASN A 264 2.18 14.74 -8.89
CA ASN A 264 0.83 14.45 -8.40
C ASN A 264 0.81 13.41 -7.27
N PHE A 265 -0.10 13.57 -6.32
CA PHE A 265 -0.25 12.66 -5.18
C PHE A 265 -1.71 12.56 -4.71
N SER A 266 -1.96 11.61 -3.82
CA SER A 266 -3.21 11.55 -3.06
C SER A 266 -2.89 11.44 -1.57
N ILE A 267 -3.85 11.75 -0.69
CA ILE A 267 -3.75 11.46 0.75
C ILE A 267 -4.63 10.25 1.03
N HIS A 268 -4.03 9.16 1.51
CA HIS A 268 -4.72 7.95 1.97
C HIS A 268 -5.03 8.05 3.48
N LEU A 269 -6.24 7.67 3.87
CA LEU A 269 -6.71 7.58 5.25
C LEU A 269 -7.21 6.16 5.53
N ASN A 270 -6.79 5.57 6.66
CA ASN A 270 -7.36 4.32 7.19
C ASN A 270 -7.50 4.38 8.72
N TYR A 271 -8.67 4.01 9.25
CA TYR A 271 -8.94 3.97 10.68
C TYR A 271 -10.15 3.11 11.06
N TRP A 272 -10.17 2.63 12.31
CA TRP A 272 -11.37 2.04 12.94
C TRP A 272 -11.92 2.92 14.09
N ASP A 273 -11.12 3.86 14.60
CA ASP A 273 -11.54 4.93 15.52
C ASP A 273 -11.22 6.28 14.87
N TYR A 274 -12.26 7.07 14.58
CA TYR A 274 -12.14 8.40 13.98
C TYR A 274 -11.29 9.37 14.82
N LYS A 275 -11.21 9.16 16.14
CA LYS A 275 -10.42 9.99 17.07
C LYS A 275 -8.94 9.60 17.11
N ASN A 276 -8.59 8.39 16.65
CA ASN A 276 -7.25 7.82 16.71
C ASN A 276 -6.90 7.12 15.38
N MET A 277 -6.86 7.90 14.29
CA MET A 277 -6.64 7.36 12.95
C MET A 277 -5.30 6.60 12.83
N GLU A 278 -5.33 5.38 12.29
CA GLU A 278 -4.13 4.52 12.18
C GLU A 278 -3.20 4.98 11.05
N MET A 279 -3.76 5.57 9.98
CA MET A 279 -3.01 6.14 8.88
C MET A 279 -3.69 7.40 8.33
N VAL A 280 -2.90 8.48 8.15
CA VAL A 280 -3.17 9.61 7.25
C VAL A 280 -1.84 9.98 6.58
N VAL A 281 -1.66 9.66 5.30
CA VAL A 281 -0.36 9.79 4.61
C VAL A 281 -0.50 10.19 3.13
N PRO A 282 0.43 11.00 2.58
CA PRO A 282 0.53 11.18 1.13
C PRO A 282 1.06 9.89 0.46
N VAL A 283 0.55 9.60 -0.74
CA VAL A 283 0.86 8.45 -1.61
C VAL A 283 1.02 8.89 -3.07
N TRP A 284 1.96 8.26 -3.77
CA TRP A 284 2.40 8.56 -5.14
C TRP A 284 2.30 7.33 -6.05
N GLU A 285 2.67 7.49 -7.32
CA GLU A 285 2.76 6.43 -8.33
C GLU A 285 3.42 5.14 -7.82
N GLY A 286 2.73 4.01 -7.95
CA GLY A 286 3.18 2.68 -7.52
C GLY A 286 3.38 2.51 -6.02
N ASP A 287 2.90 3.42 -5.16
CA ASP A 287 2.77 3.12 -3.73
C ASP A 287 1.64 2.11 -3.50
N ALA A 288 1.84 1.12 -2.62
CA ALA A 288 0.83 0.16 -2.23
C ALA A 288 0.47 0.30 -0.73
N VAL A 289 -0.82 0.31 -0.41
CA VAL A 289 -1.36 0.34 0.96
C VAL A 289 -2.12 -0.94 1.26
N ALA A 290 -1.76 -1.62 2.35
CA ALA A 290 -2.46 -2.79 2.85
C ALA A 290 -3.52 -2.38 3.89
N ILE A 291 -4.80 -2.57 3.53
CA ILE A 291 -5.96 -2.17 4.32
C ILE A 291 -6.36 -3.37 5.19
N LYS A 292 -5.82 -3.41 6.42
CA LYS A 292 -6.00 -4.56 7.32
C LYS A 292 -7.37 -4.61 8.01
N ARG A 293 -8.00 -3.46 8.18
CA ARG A 293 -9.31 -3.27 8.80
C ARG A 293 -9.77 -1.82 8.75
N GLY A 294 -11.08 -1.61 8.87
CA GLY A 294 -11.68 -0.32 9.17
C GLY A 294 -11.98 0.53 7.95
N TYR A 295 -12.39 1.76 8.23
CA TYR A 295 -12.80 2.76 7.28
C TYR A 295 -11.60 3.33 6.52
N HIS A 296 -11.62 3.16 5.20
CA HIS A 296 -10.55 3.55 4.28
C HIS A 296 -11.07 4.43 3.15
N TYR A 297 -10.33 5.50 2.83
CA TYR A 297 -10.62 6.40 1.71
C TYR A 297 -9.42 7.26 1.38
N ASN A 298 -9.50 8.03 0.30
CA ASN A 298 -8.44 8.94 -0.10
C ASN A 298 -8.97 10.19 -0.82
N VAL A 299 -8.10 11.17 -1.04
CA VAL A 299 -8.38 12.39 -1.81
C VAL A 299 -7.18 12.78 -2.66
N ALA A 300 -7.43 13.21 -3.88
CA ALA A 300 -6.41 13.71 -4.79
C ALA A 300 -5.86 15.08 -4.36
N SER A 301 -4.61 15.41 -4.71
CA SER A 301 -4.19 16.82 -4.77
C SER A 301 -4.94 17.56 -5.90
N PRO A 302 -5.13 18.90 -5.82
CA PRO A 302 -5.64 19.66 -6.97
C PRO A 302 -4.73 19.50 -8.20
N GLY A 303 -5.32 19.32 -9.39
CA GLY A 303 -4.60 18.96 -10.61
C GLY A 303 -4.26 17.47 -10.73
N THR A 304 -4.92 16.60 -9.94
CA THR A 304 -4.67 15.15 -9.90
C THR A 304 -5.97 14.37 -9.99
N VAL A 305 -6.00 13.38 -10.90
CA VAL A 305 -6.90 12.24 -10.80
C VAL A 305 -6.21 11.17 -9.96
N THR A 306 -6.84 10.73 -8.88
CA THR A 306 -6.39 9.54 -8.14
C THR A 306 -6.75 8.29 -8.93
N GLY A 307 -5.74 7.62 -9.50
CA GLY A 307 -5.86 6.26 -10.02
C GLY A 307 -5.38 5.23 -8.99
N PHE A 308 -6.12 4.13 -8.85
CA PHE A 308 -5.67 2.96 -8.09
C PHE A 308 -6.24 1.66 -8.64
N LEU A 309 -5.40 0.62 -8.67
CA LEU A 309 -5.84 -0.78 -8.70
C LEU A 309 -6.24 -1.17 -7.28
N TRP A 310 -7.52 -1.48 -7.07
CA TRP A 310 -7.98 -2.17 -5.87
C TRP A 310 -7.90 -3.68 -6.07
N MET A 311 -7.46 -4.38 -5.03
CA MET A 311 -7.27 -5.82 -4.97
C MET A 311 -7.89 -6.32 -3.68
N MET A 312 -8.80 -7.27 -3.75
CA MET A 312 -9.48 -7.86 -2.60
C MET A 312 -9.44 -9.38 -2.63
N ALA A 313 -9.42 -10.00 -1.44
CA ALA A 313 -9.65 -11.44 -1.27
C ALA A 313 -10.78 -11.68 -0.27
N ALA A 314 -11.76 -12.48 -0.66
CA ALA A 314 -12.82 -12.97 0.22
C ALA A 314 -12.26 -13.87 1.34
N ILE A 315 -12.74 -13.70 2.56
CA ILE A 315 -12.37 -14.49 3.75
C ILE A 315 -13.04 -15.87 3.69
N ARG A 316 -14.32 -15.95 3.28
CA ARG A 316 -14.97 -17.20 2.89
C ARG A 316 -15.06 -17.28 1.36
N GLU A 317 -14.46 -18.31 0.78
CA GLU A 317 -14.44 -18.55 -0.68
C GLU A 317 -15.86 -18.56 -1.23
N GLU A 318 -16.04 -17.95 -2.41
CA GLU A 318 -17.29 -17.73 -3.15
C GLU A 318 -18.34 -16.86 -2.42
N LYS A 319 -18.52 -17.04 -1.11
CA LYS A 319 -19.57 -16.41 -0.30
C LYS A 319 -19.35 -14.92 -0.01
N ASP A 320 -18.13 -14.53 0.38
CA ASP A 320 -17.84 -13.13 0.71
C ASP A 320 -17.28 -12.36 -0.50
N ARG A 321 -17.24 -13.04 -1.66
CA ARG A 321 -16.82 -12.52 -2.95
C ARG A 321 -17.94 -11.68 -3.57
N VAL A 322 -18.40 -10.66 -2.85
CA VAL A 322 -19.41 -9.68 -3.28
C VAL A 322 -18.84 -8.29 -3.12
N PHE A 323 -18.71 -7.55 -4.22
CA PHE A 323 -18.06 -6.25 -4.28
C PHE A 323 -18.80 -5.18 -3.45
N THR A 324 -20.13 -5.17 -3.51
CA THR A 324 -20.97 -4.18 -2.80
C THR A 324 -21.22 -4.51 -1.32
N GLN A 325 -20.74 -5.64 -0.81
CA GLN A 325 -20.92 -6.07 0.57
C GLN A 325 -19.91 -5.34 1.48
N VAL A 326 -20.33 -4.19 2.01
CA VAL A 326 -19.55 -3.32 2.91
C VAL A 326 -20.45 -2.71 3.98
N THR A 327 -19.86 -2.28 5.09
CA THR A 327 -20.52 -1.47 6.14
C THR A 327 -20.09 -0.02 5.99
N VAL A 328 -20.99 0.88 5.59
CA VAL A 328 -20.73 2.33 5.60
C VAL A 328 -20.63 2.83 7.04
N GLN A 329 -19.74 3.79 7.30
CA GLN A 329 -19.60 4.41 8.61
C GLN A 329 -20.92 5.09 9.05
N PRO A 330 -21.48 4.78 10.24
CA PRO A 330 -22.80 5.25 10.66
C PRO A 330 -23.04 6.77 10.62
N GLU A 331 -22.03 7.61 10.89
CA GLU A 331 -22.17 9.07 10.84
C GLU A 331 -22.31 9.65 9.41
N PHE A 332 -22.07 8.82 8.39
CA PHE A 332 -22.14 9.17 6.97
C PHE A 332 -23.16 8.33 6.18
N ASP A 333 -23.68 7.24 6.75
CA ASP A 333 -24.72 6.43 6.13
C ASP A 333 -26.04 7.22 5.93
N GLY A 334 -26.80 6.87 4.91
CA GLY A 334 -27.99 7.59 4.42
C GLY A 334 -27.72 8.98 3.83
N ARG A 335 -26.60 9.65 4.18
CA ARG A 335 -26.23 11.01 3.75
C ARG A 335 -25.48 11.03 2.42
N PHE A 336 -24.71 9.99 2.13
CA PHE A 336 -23.93 9.84 0.90
C PHE A 336 -24.14 8.44 0.32
N LYS A 337 -24.06 8.30 -1.01
CA LYS A 337 -24.13 7.00 -1.68
C LYS A 337 -22.73 6.54 -2.08
N LEU A 338 -22.34 5.35 -1.67
CA LEU A 338 -21.03 4.78 -2.04
C LEU A 338 -20.98 4.34 -3.51
N PHE A 339 -22.10 3.86 -4.05
CA PHE A 339 -22.23 3.30 -5.40
C PHE A 339 -23.32 4.02 -6.19
#